data_AF-A0A132HZJ1-F1
#
_entry.id   AF-A0A132HZJ1-F1
#
_cell.length_a   1.000
_cell.length_b   1.000
_cell.length_c   1.000
_cell.angle_alpha   90.00
_cell.angle_beta   90.00
_cell.angle_gamma   90.00
#
_symmetry.space_group_name_H-M   'P 1'
#
loop_
_entity.id
_entity.type
_entity.pdbx_description
1 polymer ?
#
loop_
_entity_poly.entity_id
_entity_poly.type
_entity_poly.pdbx_seq_one_letter_code
_entity_poly.pdbx_strand_id
1 'polypeptide(L)'
;MDFKETRKEELYSQSIPAGKRRYFFDVKETKGGDKFIVITESRKIFDNNTGEFYFDKNKMFLYKEDFDKFRQGLDNALSFISTGIVPPPVVVEDDYRPRSTDTGDINLDGSAALDDINFKI
;
A
#
# COMPACT_ATOMS: atom_id res chain seq x y z
N MET A 1 -8.32 -8.90 -22.15
CA MET A 1 -7.18 -9.56 -21.47
C MET A 1 -7.76 -10.63 -20.56
N ASP A 2 -7.53 -11.89 -20.89
CA ASP A 2 -8.10 -13.04 -20.21
C ASP A 2 -7.50 -13.23 -18.80
N PHE A 3 -8.38 -13.33 -17.79
CA PHE A 3 -8.05 -13.58 -16.38
C PHE A 3 -7.35 -14.93 -16.11
N LYS A 4 -7.15 -15.76 -17.14
CA LYS A 4 -6.61 -17.12 -17.02
C LYS A 4 -5.08 -17.15 -17.07
N GLU A 5 -4.45 -16.18 -17.72
CA GLU A 5 -2.99 -16.12 -17.86
C GLU A 5 -2.30 -15.58 -16.60
N THR A 6 -2.97 -14.72 -15.83
CA THR A 6 -2.44 -14.12 -14.60
C THR A 6 -2.21 -15.10 -13.45
N ARG A 7 -2.83 -16.30 -13.49
CA ARG A 7 -2.59 -17.35 -12.48
C ARG A 7 -1.23 -18.03 -12.64
N LYS A 8 -0.59 -17.97 -13.81
CA LYS A 8 0.68 -18.68 -14.05
C LYS A 8 1.87 -18.10 -13.28
N GLU A 9 1.75 -16.85 -12.82
CA GLU A 9 2.79 -16.12 -12.08
C GLU A 9 2.45 -16.00 -10.57
N GLU A 10 1.36 -16.61 -10.11
CA GLU A 10 0.88 -16.53 -8.73
C GLU A 10 1.32 -17.78 -7.95
N LEU A 11 2.36 -17.63 -7.13
CA LEU A 11 2.96 -18.70 -6.34
C LEU A 11 2.12 -19.07 -5.11
N TYR A 12 1.44 -18.08 -4.54
CA TYR A 12 0.59 -18.24 -3.36
C TYR A 12 -0.52 -17.18 -3.38
N SER A 13 -1.67 -17.53 -2.82
CA SER A 13 -2.84 -16.65 -2.73
C SER A 13 -3.57 -16.92 -1.43
N GLN A 14 -3.86 -15.86 -0.68
CA GLN A 14 -4.72 -15.94 0.49
C GLN A 14 -5.78 -14.83 0.45
N SER A 15 -7.05 -15.20 0.58
CA SER A 15 -8.15 -14.26 0.72
C SER A 15 -8.69 -14.27 2.15
N ILE A 16 -8.81 -13.09 2.76
CA ILE A 16 -9.34 -12.91 4.12
C ILE A 16 -10.62 -12.05 4.04
N PRO A 17 -11.81 -12.62 4.28
CA PRO A 17 -13.04 -11.84 4.39
C PRO A 17 -13.08 -11.06 5.72
N ALA A 18 -13.47 -9.79 5.66
CA ALA A 18 -13.56 -8.89 6.80
C ALA A 18 -14.81 -7.98 6.67
N GLY A 19 -16.00 -8.58 6.72
CA GLY A 19 -17.28 -7.88 6.56
C GLY A 19 -17.45 -7.30 5.15
N LYS A 20 -17.59 -5.98 5.03
CA LYS A 20 -17.69 -5.28 3.73
C LYS A 20 -16.35 -5.19 2.98
N ARG A 21 -15.25 -5.60 3.63
CA ARG A 21 -13.90 -5.65 3.05
C ARG A 21 -13.46 -7.08 2.80
N ARG A 22 -12.57 -7.26 1.84
CA ARG A 22 -11.84 -8.50 1.60
C ARG A 22 -10.39 -8.15 1.31
N TYR A 23 -9.48 -8.77 2.03
CA TYR A 23 -8.04 -8.65 1.79
C TYR A 23 -7.56 -9.81 0.93
N PHE A 24 -6.64 -9.54 0.03
CA PHE A 24 -5.96 -10.53 -0.81
C PHE A 24 -4.45 -10.35 -0.61
N PHE A 25 -3.77 -11.45 -0.34
CA PHE A 25 -2.31 -11.53 -0.22
C PHE A 25 -1.81 -12.49 -1.28
N ASP A 26 -1.32 -11.94 -2.38
CA ASP A 26 -0.84 -12.73 -3.52
C ASP A 26 0.69 -12.68 -3.55
N VAL A 27 1.37 -13.82 -3.58
CA VAL A 27 2.82 -13.88 -3.80
C VAL A 27 3.08 -14.17 -5.26
N LYS A 28 3.89 -13.34 -5.90
CA LYS A 28 4.23 -13.43 -7.31
C LYS A 28 5.73 -13.44 -7.53
N GLU A 29 6.14 -13.88 -8.71
CA GLU A 29 7.54 -13.95 -9.12
C GLU A 29 7.74 -13.13 -10.40
N THR A 30 8.80 -12.32 -10.45
CA THR A 30 9.20 -11.63 -11.68
C THR A 30 9.82 -12.62 -12.66
N LYS A 31 10.02 -12.20 -13.91
CA LYS A 31 10.76 -13.02 -14.89
C LYS A 31 12.21 -13.33 -14.45
N GLY A 32 12.78 -12.51 -13.56
CA GLY A 32 14.12 -12.69 -13.01
C GLY A 32 14.19 -13.64 -11.81
N GLY A 33 13.06 -14.14 -11.33
CA GLY A 33 12.97 -15.04 -10.17
C GLY A 33 12.76 -14.34 -8.83
N ASP A 34 12.71 -13.00 -8.82
CA ASP A 34 12.48 -12.22 -7.61
C ASP A 34 11.01 -12.27 -7.19
N LYS A 35 10.77 -12.51 -5.90
CA LYS A 35 9.43 -12.63 -5.35
C LYS A 35 8.97 -11.31 -4.74
N PHE A 36 7.69 -11.00 -4.90
CA PHE A 36 7.05 -9.84 -4.32
C PHE A 36 5.62 -10.18 -3.88
N ILE A 37 5.06 -9.39 -2.98
CA ILE A 37 3.69 -9.53 -2.48
C ILE A 37 2.82 -8.44 -3.09
N VAL A 38 1.62 -8.81 -3.55
CA VAL A 38 0.55 -7.89 -3.89
C VAL A 38 -0.50 -7.98 -2.80
N ILE A 39 -0.68 -6.89 -2.06
CA ILE A 39 -1.74 -6.78 -1.04
C ILE A 39 -2.87 -5.97 -1.66
N THR A 40 -4.09 -6.52 -1.69
CA THR A 40 -5.27 -5.80 -2.18
C THR A 40 -6.36 -5.75 -1.12
N GLU A 41 -6.82 -4.56 -0.74
CA GLU A 41 -8.11 -4.36 -0.08
C GLU A 41 -9.19 -4.18 -1.15
N SER A 42 -10.25 -4.98 -1.11
CA SER A 42 -11.47 -4.76 -1.88
C SER A 42 -12.60 -4.40 -0.92
N ARG A 43 -13.23 -3.25 -1.12
CA ARG A 43 -14.33 -2.73 -0.31
C ARG A 43 -15.60 -2.70 -1.15
N LYS A 44 -16.65 -3.37 -0.69
CA LYS A 44 -17.98 -3.30 -1.31
C LYS A 44 -18.66 -2.01 -0.91
N ILE A 45 -18.94 -1.15 -1.89
CA ILE A 45 -19.62 0.13 -1.71
C ILE A 45 -21.00 0.05 -2.38
N PHE A 46 -21.99 0.64 -1.73
CA PHE A 46 -23.33 0.84 -2.28
C PHE A 46 -23.46 2.30 -2.69
N ASP A 47 -23.84 2.54 -3.93
CA ASP A 47 -24.12 3.89 -4.43
C ASP A 47 -25.60 4.19 -4.24
N ASN A 48 -25.91 5.20 -3.43
CA ASN A 48 -27.28 5.60 -3.13
C ASN A 48 -27.98 6.27 -4.33
N ASN A 49 -27.23 6.82 -5.29
CA ASN A 49 -27.78 7.54 -6.43
C ASN A 49 -28.19 6.59 -7.55
N THR A 50 -27.37 5.56 -7.78
CA THR A 50 -27.60 4.56 -8.83
C THR A 50 -28.31 3.31 -8.31
N GLY A 51 -28.26 3.07 -6.99
CA GLY A 51 -28.77 1.84 -6.38
C GLY A 51 -27.89 0.61 -6.64
N GLU A 52 -26.69 0.81 -7.19
CA GLU A 52 -25.79 -0.27 -7.59
C GLU A 52 -24.67 -0.52 -6.56
N PHE A 53 -24.08 -1.71 -6.62
CA PHE A 53 -22.89 -2.04 -5.85
C PHE A 53 -21.66 -2.03 -6.74
N TYR A 54 -20.59 -1.42 -6.24
CA TYR A 54 -19.26 -1.50 -6.85
C TYR A 54 -18.20 -1.89 -5.82
N PHE A 55 -17.02 -2.25 -6.31
CA PHE A 55 -15.88 -2.62 -5.46
C PHE A 55 -14.76 -1.60 -5.65
N ASP A 56 -14.44 -0.89 -4.59
CA ASP A 56 -13.26 -0.05 -4.53
C ASP A 56 -12.05 -0.91 -4.13
N LYS A 57 -10.96 -0.81 -4.88
CA LYS A 57 -9.77 -1.65 -4.71
C LYS A 57 -8.56 -0.80 -4.44
N ASN A 58 -7.99 -0.94 -3.24
CA ASN A 58 -6.67 -0.41 -2.92
C ASN A 58 -5.63 -1.52 -3.07
N LYS A 59 -4.58 -1.28 -3.84
CA LYS A 59 -3.53 -2.26 -4.13
C LYS A 59 -2.16 -1.67 -3.79
N MET A 60 -1.36 -2.48 -3.11
CA MET A 60 0.03 -2.20 -2.77
C MET A 60 0.92 -3.34 -3.25
N PHE A 61 2.11 -2.99 -3.73
CA PHE A 61 3.18 -3.94 -4.06
C PHE A 61 4.25 -3.81 -2.98
N LEU A 62 4.70 -4.95 -2.45
CA LEU A 62 5.77 -5.02 -1.47
C LEU A 62 6.88 -5.89 -2.04
N TYR A 63 8.08 -5.33 -2.17
CA TYR A 63 9.25 -6.02 -2.68
C TYR A 63 10.09 -6.61 -1.56
N LYS A 64 10.91 -7.61 -1.90
CA LYS A 64 11.62 -8.45 -0.92
C LYS A 64 12.54 -7.65 -0.02
N GLU A 65 13.20 -6.64 -0.56
CA GLU A 65 14.08 -5.70 0.14
C GLU A 65 13.38 -4.95 1.29
N ASP A 66 12.06 -4.76 1.19
CA ASP A 66 11.26 -4.01 2.15
C ASP A 66 10.50 -4.90 3.14
N PHE A 67 10.55 -6.23 3.01
CA PHE A 67 9.73 -7.16 3.81
C PHE A 67 9.92 -6.98 5.31
N ASP A 68 11.17 -6.94 5.78
CA ASP A 68 11.46 -6.85 7.21
C ASP A 68 11.11 -5.47 7.77
N LYS A 69 11.43 -4.40 7.02
CA LYS A 69 11.07 -3.01 7.39
C LYS A 69 9.54 -2.86 7.49
N PHE A 70 8.80 -3.36 6.49
CA PHE A 70 7.34 -3.32 6.48
C PHE A 70 6.72 -4.15 7.60
N ARG A 71 7.21 -5.39 7.81
CA ARG A 71 6.72 -6.27 8.88
C ARG A 71 6.89 -5.62 10.25
N GLN A 72 8.08 -5.08 10.52
CA GLN A 72 8.35 -4.42 11.80
C GLN A 72 7.44 -3.20 12.00
N GLY A 73 7.23 -2.39 10.97
CA GLY A 73 6.30 -1.26 11.03
C GLY A 73 4.86 -1.69 11.32
N LEU A 74 4.39 -2.75 10.66
CA LEU A 74 3.06 -3.33 10.90
C LEU A 74 2.92 -3.89 12.32
N ASP A 75 3.89 -4.69 12.77
CA ASP A 75 3.89 -5.29 14.11
C ASP A 75 3.90 -4.21 15.21
N ASN A 76 4.68 -3.14 15.02
CA ASN A 76 4.69 -1.98 15.91
C ASN A 76 3.33 -1.28 15.97
N ALA A 77 2.71 -1.02 14.82
CA ALA A 77 1.39 -0.39 14.77
C ALA A 77 0.32 -1.25 15.47
N LEU A 78 0.33 -2.57 15.24
CA LEU A 78 -0.58 -3.50 15.91
C LEU A 78 -0.32 -3.57 17.42
N SER A 79 0.94 -3.54 17.85
CA SER A 79 1.32 -3.50 19.26
C SER A 79 0.83 -2.22 19.94
N PHE A 80 0.97 -1.07 19.29
CA PHE A 80 0.43 0.19 19.79
C PHE A 80 -1.10 0.14 19.95
N ILE A 81 -1.82 -0.38 18.94
CA ILE A 81 -3.29 -0.51 19.01
C ILE A 81 -3.72 -1.38 20.19
N SER A 82 -2.98 -2.44 20.50
CA SER A 82 -3.33 -3.39 21.56
C SER A 82 -2.93 -2.94 22.97
N THR A 83 -1.86 -2.16 23.10
CA THR A 83 -1.26 -1.80 24.41
C THR A 83 -1.36 -0.33 24.78
N GLY A 84 -1.52 0.56 23.78
CA GLY A 84 -1.40 2.02 23.94
C GLY A 84 0.03 2.52 24.17
N ILE A 85 1.02 1.64 24.16
CA ILE A 85 2.44 1.99 24.39
C ILE A 85 3.11 2.23 23.05
N VAL A 86 3.72 3.40 22.88
CA VAL A 86 4.47 3.74 21.67
C VAL A 86 5.68 2.81 21.56
N PRO A 87 5.76 1.93 20.54
CA PRO A 87 6.91 1.07 20.35
C PRO A 87 8.14 1.90 20.00
N PRO A 88 9.36 1.38 20.28
CA PRO A 88 10.58 2.09 19.93
C PRO A 88 10.61 2.41 18.44
N PRO A 89 11.11 3.60 18.06
CA PRO A 89 11.19 3.99 16.66
C PRO A 89 12.01 2.96 15.88
N VAL A 90 11.52 2.57 14.72
CA VAL A 90 12.30 1.77 13.79
C VAL A 90 13.41 2.67 13.26
N VAL A 91 14.65 2.36 13.63
CA VAL A 91 15.82 3.03 13.05
C VAL A 91 15.97 2.51 11.64
N VAL A 92 15.32 3.18 10.69
CA VAL A 92 15.58 2.98 9.27
C VAL A 92 16.79 3.82 8.90
N GLU A 93 17.88 3.18 8.49
CA GLU A 93 18.89 3.87 7.69
C GLU A 93 18.17 4.30 6.41
N ASP A 94 18.10 5.62 6.21
CA ASP A 94 17.28 6.20 5.15
C ASP A 94 18.00 6.03 3.81
N ASP A 95 17.76 4.88 3.17
CA ASP A 95 18.23 4.59 1.82
C ASP A 95 17.38 5.30 0.76
N TYR A 96 16.41 6.14 1.17
CA TYR A 96 15.52 6.86 0.28
C TYR A 96 16.33 7.79 -0.63
N ARG A 97 16.62 7.29 -1.83
CA ARG A 97 17.01 8.13 -2.96
C ARG A 97 15.72 8.73 -3.48
N PRO A 98 15.42 10.02 -3.23
CA PRO A 98 14.34 10.67 -3.97
C PRO A 98 14.66 10.43 -5.44
N ARG A 99 13.74 9.78 -6.16
CA ARG A 99 13.77 9.77 -7.61
C ARG A 99 13.80 11.24 -7.99
N SER A 100 14.95 11.75 -8.43
CA SER A 100 15.09 13.13 -8.86
C SER A 100 13.92 13.37 -9.79
N THR A 101 12.97 14.18 -9.32
CA THR A 101 11.90 14.68 -10.17
C THR A 101 12.61 15.30 -11.34
N ASP A 102 12.34 14.80 -12.53
CA ASP A 102 12.66 15.50 -13.76
C ASP A 102 11.78 16.76 -13.77
N THR A 103 12.11 17.71 -12.90
CA THR A 103 11.61 19.07 -12.93
C THR A 103 12.32 19.71 -14.10
N GLY A 104 11.77 19.49 -15.29
CA GLY A 104 11.91 20.46 -16.36
C GLY A 104 11.49 21.81 -15.80
N ASP A 105 12.47 22.70 -15.72
CA ASP A 105 12.45 24.11 -15.33
C ASP A 105 11.04 24.72 -15.14
N ILE A 106 10.59 24.78 -13.88
CA ILE A 106 9.58 25.75 -13.45
C ILE A 106 10.32 26.79 -12.60
N ASN A 107 10.54 27.96 -13.20
CA ASN A 107 11.05 29.12 -12.50
C ASN A 107 10.11 29.47 -11.34
N LEU A 108 10.59 29.37 -10.10
CA LEU A 108 9.91 29.89 -8.91
C LEU A 108 10.48 31.28 -8.60
N ASP A 109 9.82 32.31 -9.11
CA ASP A 109 9.76 33.60 -8.43
C ASP A 109 8.37 33.76 -7.80
N GLY A 110 8.32 34.19 -6.54
CA GLY A 110 7.08 34.59 -5.88
C GLY A 110 6.65 33.70 -4.72
N SER A 111 6.74 34.30 -3.54
CA SER A 111 6.24 33.81 -2.26
C SER A 111 4.74 33.48 -2.26
N ALA A 112 4.35 32.29 -1.79
CA ALA A 112 3.02 32.05 -1.21
C ALA A 112 3.01 30.82 -0.27
N ALA A 113 2.75 31.12 1.01
CA ALA A 113 2.12 30.34 2.09
C ALA A 113 2.30 28.81 2.20
N LEU A 114 2.92 28.40 3.31
CA LEU A 114 3.00 27.04 3.86
C LEU A 114 1.80 26.67 4.75
N ASP A 115 0.59 27.10 4.40
CA ASP A 115 -0.60 26.83 5.21
C ASP A 115 -1.66 26.14 4.35
N ASP A 116 -1.67 24.79 4.33
CA ASP A 116 -2.88 23.97 4.10
C ASP A 116 -2.57 22.45 4.16
N ILE A 117 -1.97 21.98 5.26
CA ILE A 117 -1.99 20.54 5.60
C ILE A 117 -2.97 20.34 6.75
N ASN A 118 -4.25 20.24 6.41
CA ASN A 118 -5.29 19.88 7.36
C ASN A 118 -5.56 18.36 7.27
N PHE A 119 -4.80 17.58 8.05
CA PHE A 119 -5.20 16.19 8.36
C PHE A 119 -6.30 16.23 9.41
N LYS A 120 -7.55 16.04 9.00
CA LYS A 120 -8.64 15.72 9.92
C LYS A 120 -8.78 14.20 10.04
N ILE A 121 -8.67 13.75 11.28
CA ILE A 121 -8.99 12.40 11.79
C ILE A 121 -10.50 12.17 11.71
#